data_AF-Q6D1Q2-F1
#
_entry.id   AF-Q6D1Q2-F1
#
_cell.length_a   1.000
_cell.length_b   1.000
_cell.length_c   1.000
_cell.angle_alpha   90.00
_cell.angle_beta   90.00
_cell.angle_gamma   90.00
#
_symmetry.space_group_name_H-M   'P 1'
#
loop_
_entity.id
_entity.type
_entity.pdbx_description
1 polymer ?
#
loop_
_entity_poly.entity_id
_entity_poly.type
_entity_poly.pdbx_seq_one_letter_code
_entity_poly.pdbx_strand_id
1 'polypeptide(L)'
;MSLHYAFQHGDLPELTLTGNELAQAGFTAEALFRIGLYRNGLMLTRLDEDTDIAALLNELDGSETEGADWVGDNGELTLAGDWLTQSGLLGQSLSIEVLLGKITIQAERGNMLA
;
A
#
# COMPACT_ATOMS: atom_id res chain seq x y z
N MET A 1 2.16 14.57 14.23
CA MET A 1 2.65 13.51 13.33
C MET A 1 1.41 13.05 12.60
N SER A 2 1.44 13.10 11.27
CA SER A 2 0.28 12.83 10.43
C SER A 2 0.74 12.18 9.13
N LEU A 3 0.29 10.96 8.88
CA LEU A 3 0.20 10.41 7.53
C LEU A 3 -0.86 11.18 6.76
N HIS A 4 -0.55 11.51 5.51
CA HIS A 4 -1.48 12.09 4.56
C HIS A 4 -1.68 11.12 3.40
N TYR A 5 -2.86 11.17 2.81
CA TYR A 5 -3.12 10.46 1.57
C TYR A 5 -3.84 11.36 0.56
N ALA A 6 -3.60 11.10 -0.72
CA ALA A 6 -4.28 11.77 -1.81
C ALA A 6 -4.72 10.74 -2.85
N PHE A 7 -5.94 10.92 -3.36
CA PHE A 7 -6.43 10.16 -4.52
C PHE A 7 -6.38 11.02 -5.78
N GLN A 8 -5.74 10.51 -6.82
CA GLN A 8 -5.85 11.04 -8.17
C GLN A 8 -6.78 10.14 -8.98
N HIS A 9 -7.88 10.70 -9.48
CA HIS A 9 -8.93 9.98 -10.19
C HIS A 9 -8.77 10.09 -11.71
N GLY A 10 -7.55 9.90 -12.22
CA GLY A 10 -7.28 9.86 -13.66
C GLY A 10 -7.77 8.56 -14.31
N ASP A 11 -7.44 8.37 -15.59
CA ASP A 11 -7.75 7.12 -16.32
C ASP A 11 -7.17 5.88 -15.62
N LEU A 12 -6.04 6.06 -14.91
CA LEU A 12 -5.51 5.13 -13.93
C LEU A 12 -5.61 5.79 -12.55
N PRO A 13 -6.48 5.31 -11.65
CA PRO A 13 -6.59 5.88 -10.32
C PRO A 13 -5.33 5.61 -9.51
N GLU A 14 -4.95 6.56 -8.66
CA GLU A 14 -3.72 6.49 -7.87
C GLU A 14 -3.99 6.94 -6.44
N LEU A 15 -3.39 6.25 -5.47
CA LEU A 15 -3.35 6.58 -4.06
C LEU A 15 -1.90 6.84 -3.67
N THR A 16 -1.60 8.06 -3.24
CA THR A 16 -0.29 8.43 -2.72
C THR A 16 -0.37 8.56 -1.20
N LEU A 17 0.53 7.90 -0.48
CA LEU A 17 0.75 8.07 0.95
C LEU A 17 2.01 8.89 1.19
N THR A 18 1.92 9.88 2.09
CA THR A 18 3.04 10.76 2.42
C THR A 18 3.10 11.04 3.92
N GLY A 19 4.28 11.41 4.42
CA GLY A 19 4.49 11.82 5.79
C GLY A 19 5.53 10.99 6.54
N ASN A 20 6.03 11.54 7.64
CA ASN A 20 7.16 10.97 8.39
C ASN A 20 6.87 9.59 9.01
N GLU A 21 5.61 9.21 9.14
CA GLU A 21 5.17 7.91 9.67
C GLU A 21 5.59 6.74 8.77
N LEU A 22 5.70 6.95 7.44
CA LEU A 22 6.22 5.95 6.52
C LEU A 22 7.67 5.56 6.86
N ALA A 23 8.55 6.57 6.95
CA ALA A 23 9.95 6.37 7.28
C ALA A 23 10.12 5.77 8.69
N GLN A 24 9.32 6.20 9.68
CA GLN A 24 9.34 5.62 11.03
C GLN A 24 8.89 4.16 11.06
N ALA A 25 7.99 3.77 10.15
CA ALA A 25 7.58 2.39 9.93
C ALA A 25 8.57 1.59 9.08
N GLY A 26 9.65 2.21 8.59
CA GLY A 26 10.67 1.56 7.76
C GLY A 26 10.38 1.56 6.26
N PHE A 27 9.35 2.26 5.79
CA PHE A 27 9.09 2.53 4.37
C PHE A 27 9.87 3.79 3.98
N THR A 28 11.20 3.66 3.87
CA THR A 28 12.10 4.72 3.42
C THR A 28 12.23 4.70 1.89
N ALA A 29 12.80 5.75 1.31
CA ALA A 29 13.10 5.80 -0.12
C ALA A 29 13.78 4.51 -0.60
N GLU A 30 13.36 3.99 -1.76
CA GLU A 30 13.86 2.76 -2.38
C GLU A 30 13.68 1.49 -1.52
N ALA A 31 12.87 1.54 -0.45
CA ALA A 31 12.51 0.32 0.28
C ALA A 31 11.52 -0.53 -0.54
N LEU A 32 11.80 -1.82 -0.65
CA LEU A 32 10.91 -2.78 -1.28
C LEU A 32 9.75 -3.13 -0.32
N PHE A 33 8.54 -3.25 -0.86
CA PHE A 33 7.40 -3.76 -0.10
C PHE A 33 6.54 -4.70 -0.94
N ARG A 34 5.92 -5.67 -0.24
CA ARG A 34 4.90 -6.56 -0.79
C ARG A 34 3.53 -5.91 -0.63
N ILE A 35 2.71 -6.02 -1.67
CA ILE A 35 1.30 -5.62 -1.70
C ILE A 35 0.47 -6.90 -1.62
N GLY A 36 -0.56 -6.93 -0.76
CA GLY A 36 -1.51 -8.02 -0.73
C GLY A 36 -2.93 -7.53 -0.52
N LEU A 37 -3.90 -8.15 -1.20
CA LEU A 37 -5.32 -7.93 -0.93
C LEU A 37 -5.66 -8.43 0.48
N TYR A 38 -6.29 -7.57 1.28
CA TYR A 38 -6.59 -7.86 2.68
C TYR A 38 -7.95 -7.30 3.10
N ARG A 39 -8.92 -8.19 3.33
CA ARG A 39 -10.24 -7.87 3.90
C ARG A 39 -10.91 -6.63 3.26
N ASN A 40 -11.09 -6.65 1.94
CA ASN A 40 -11.61 -5.51 1.16
C ASN A 40 -10.76 -4.24 1.37
N GLY A 41 -9.46 -4.42 1.19
CA GLY A 41 -8.43 -3.43 1.45
C GLY A 41 -7.08 -3.98 1.00
N LEU A 42 -6.02 -3.30 1.42
CA LEU A 42 -4.64 -3.66 1.12
C LEU A 42 -3.83 -3.80 2.40
N MET A 43 -2.86 -4.70 2.36
CA MET A 43 -1.81 -4.81 3.36
C MET A 43 -0.47 -4.67 2.65
N LEU A 44 0.32 -3.70 3.09
CA LEU A 44 1.67 -3.46 2.61
C LEU A 44 2.64 -3.96 3.67
N THR A 45 3.60 -4.80 3.28
CA THR A 45 4.61 -5.33 4.18
C THR A 45 5.98 -4.95 3.66
N ARG A 46 6.77 -4.23 4.46
CA ARG A 46 8.15 -3.91 4.13
C ARG A 46 8.93 -5.23 4.00
N LEU A 47 9.69 -5.34 2.92
CA LEU A 47 10.61 -6.45 2.70
C LEU A 47 12.01 -6.07 3.21
N ASP A 48 12.81 -7.09 3.53
CA ASP A 48 14.18 -6.89 4.00
C ASP A 48 15.08 -6.43 2.84
N GLU A 49 16.14 -5.70 3.16
CA GLU A 49 17.15 -5.25 2.20
C GLU A 49 17.88 -6.43 1.54
N ASP A 50 17.92 -7.60 2.21
CA ASP A 50 18.51 -8.83 1.68
C ASP A 50 17.53 -9.71 0.87
N THR A 51 16.31 -9.23 0.62
CA THR A 51 15.29 -9.98 -0.13
C THR A 51 15.80 -10.36 -1.53
N ASP A 52 15.80 -11.65 -1.84
CA ASP A 52 16.09 -12.15 -3.19
C ASP A 52 14.93 -11.77 -4.14
N ILE A 53 15.14 -10.72 -4.93
CA ILE A 53 14.16 -10.19 -5.87
C ILE A 53 13.78 -11.24 -6.92
N ALA A 54 14.71 -12.08 -7.38
CA ALA A 54 14.41 -13.09 -8.38
C ALA A 54 13.49 -14.19 -7.82
N ALA A 55 13.74 -14.61 -6.58
CA ALA A 55 12.86 -15.53 -5.86
C ALA A 55 11.48 -14.92 -5.62
N LEU A 56 11.42 -13.65 -5.21
CA LEU A 56 10.16 -12.92 -4.99
C LEU A 56 9.35 -12.79 -6.28
N LEU A 57 9.96 -12.41 -7.40
CA LEU A 57 9.25 -12.28 -8.67
C LEU A 57 8.71 -13.63 -9.15
N ASN A 58 9.45 -14.72 -8.94
CA ASN A 58 8.97 -16.07 -9.26
C ASN A 58 7.84 -16.53 -8.33
N GLU A 59 7.83 -16.09 -7.08
CA GLU A 59 6.73 -16.34 -6.14
C GLU A 59 5.46 -15.57 -6.54
N LEU A 60 5.62 -14.33 -6.96
CA LEU A 60 4.51 -13.44 -7.33
C LEU A 60 4.01 -13.69 -8.76
N ASP A 61 4.74 -14.45 -9.58
CA ASP A 61 4.37 -14.71 -10.97
C ASP A 61 2.99 -15.38 -11.05
N GLY A 62 2.08 -14.76 -11.80
CA GLY A 62 0.69 -15.19 -11.93
C GLY A 62 -0.19 -14.98 -10.68
N SER A 63 0.28 -14.30 -9.64
CA SER A 63 -0.55 -13.95 -8.48
C SER A 63 -1.53 -12.85 -8.83
N GLU A 64 -2.83 -13.12 -8.65
CA GLU A 64 -3.89 -12.11 -8.84
C GLU A 64 -4.16 -11.28 -7.58
N THR A 65 -3.57 -11.67 -6.43
CA THR A 65 -3.90 -11.07 -5.12
C THR A 65 -2.72 -10.47 -4.40
N GLU A 66 -1.50 -10.64 -4.94
CA GLU A 66 -0.27 -10.16 -4.36
C GLU A 66 0.67 -9.59 -5.43
N GLY A 67 1.50 -8.65 -5.02
CA GLY A 67 2.51 -8.03 -5.85
C GLY A 67 3.61 -7.42 -5.01
N ALA A 68 4.52 -6.68 -5.63
CA ALA A 68 5.53 -5.92 -4.94
C ALA A 68 5.81 -4.61 -5.70
N ASP A 69 6.19 -3.59 -4.95
CA ASP A 69 6.59 -2.30 -5.49
C ASP A 69 7.59 -1.63 -4.56
N TRP A 70 8.16 -0.51 -5.00
CA TRP A 70 9.17 0.25 -4.30
C TRP A 70 8.60 1.56 -3.78
N VAL A 71 9.09 2.00 -2.62
CA VAL A 71 8.88 3.39 -2.17
C VAL A 71 9.66 4.31 -3.10
N GLY A 72 9.04 5.41 -3.53
CA GLY A 72 9.66 6.40 -4.41
C GLY A 72 10.92 7.03 -3.79
N ASP A 73 11.74 7.68 -4.62
CA ASP A 73 13.02 8.29 -4.24
C ASP A 73 12.89 9.48 -3.25
N ASN A 74 12.05 10.46 -3.56
CA ASN A 74 10.75 10.54 -2.94
C ASN A 74 10.55 10.43 -1.42
N GLY A 75 10.49 9.18 -0.96
CA GLY A 75 9.89 8.77 0.31
C GLY A 75 8.36 8.61 0.28
N GLU A 76 7.69 8.86 -0.85
CA GLU A 76 6.26 8.62 -1.00
C GLU A 76 5.98 7.19 -1.44
N LEU A 77 4.82 6.66 -1.02
CA LEU A 77 4.35 5.35 -1.43
C LEU A 77 3.12 5.53 -2.30
N THR A 78 3.17 4.97 -3.51
CA THR A 78 2.09 5.09 -4.50
C THR A 78 1.49 3.73 -4.83
N LEU A 79 0.17 3.66 -4.90
CA LEU A 79 -0.59 2.48 -5.34
C LEU A 79 -1.52 2.89 -6.48
N ALA A 80 -1.41 2.22 -7.62
CA ALA A 80 -2.16 2.59 -8.81
C ALA A 80 -3.09 1.47 -9.32
N GLY A 81 -4.13 1.87 -10.05
CA GLY A 81 -4.92 1.04 -10.94
C GLY A 81 -5.63 -0.13 -10.27
N ASP A 82 -5.20 -1.33 -10.64
CA ASP A 82 -5.85 -2.58 -10.29
C ASP A 82 -5.88 -2.82 -8.78
N TRP A 83 -4.83 -2.40 -8.05
CA TRP A 83 -4.80 -2.53 -6.60
C TRP A 83 -5.97 -1.81 -5.93
N LEU A 84 -6.32 -0.60 -6.38
CA LEU A 84 -7.41 0.20 -5.81
C LEU A 84 -8.79 -0.33 -6.22
N THR A 85 -8.89 -0.87 -7.44
CA THR A 85 -10.13 -1.43 -7.97
C THR A 85 -10.44 -2.79 -7.32
N GLN A 86 -9.46 -3.70 -7.27
CA GLN A 86 -9.60 -5.05 -6.72
C GLN A 86 -9.78 -5.05 -5.19
N SER A 87 -9.16 -4.12 -4.48
CA SER A 87 -9.34 -3.97 -3.03
C SER A 87 -10.69 -3.35 -2.65
N GLY A 88 -11.41 -2.74 -3.60
CA GLY A 88 -12.67 -2.02 -3.34
C GLY A 88 -12.47 -0.68 -2.61
N LEU A 89 -11.25 -0.14 -2.61
CA LEU A 89 -10.92 1.14 -1.96
C LEU A 89 -11.29 2.36 -2.82
N LEU A 90 -11.46 2.17 -4.13
CA LEU A 90 -11.79 3.24 -5.05
C LEU A 90 -13.09 3.97 -4.63
N GLY A 91 -12.99 5.29 -4.43
CA GLY A 91 -14.11 6.14 -4.04
C GLY A 91 -14.59 5.97 -2.59
N GLN A 92 -13.86 5.22 -1.75
CA GLN A 92 -14.14 5.11 -0.32
C GLN A 92 -13.28 6.09 0.50
N SER A 93 -13.79 6.54 1.65
CA SER A 93 -12.92 7.10 2.69
C SER A 93 -12.00 6.00 3.23
N LEU A 94 -10.73 6.32 3.54
CA LEU A 94 -9.74 5.33 3.97
C LEU A 94 -9.43 5.40 5.46
N SER A 95 -9.37 4.24 6.09
CA SER A 95 -8.72 4.02 7.39
C SER A 95 -7.34 3.42 7.13
N ILE A 96 -6.30 4.10 7.60
CA ILE A 96 -4.91 3.67 7.41
C ILE A 96 -4.27 3.45 8.77
N GLU A 97 -3.80 2.23 9.01
CA GLU A 97 -3.04 1.86 10.18
C GLU A 97 -1.58 1.62 9.78
N VAL A 98 -0.66 2.31 10.45
CA VAL A 98 0.79 2.22 10.21
C VAL A 98 1.45 1.61 11.43
N LEU A 99 2.13 0.48 11.23
CA LEU A 99 2.93 -0.23 12.22
C LEU A 99 4.35 -0.42 11.66
N LEU A 100 5.31 -0.75 12.53
CA LEU A 100 6.67 -1.04 12.07
C LEU A 100 6.66 -2.20 11.06
N GLY A 101 7.14 -1.92 9.84
CA GLY A 101 7.22 -2.85 8.72
C GLY A 101 5.87 -3.17 8.05
N LYS A 102 4.77 -2.53 8.44
CA LYS A 102 3.43 -2.88 7.94
C LYS A 102 2.49 -1.69 7.85
N ILE A 103 1.77 -1.58 6.73
CA ILE A 103 0.67 -0.62 6.56
C ILE A 103 -0.59 -1.40 6.19
N THR A 104 -1.72 -1.09 6.83
CA THR A 104 -3.02 -1.65 6.47
C THR A 104 -3.91 -0.51 5.98
N ILE A 105 -4.48 -0.65 4.79
CA ILE A 105 -5.37 0.34 4.16
C ILE A 105 -6.72 -0.33 3.97
N GLN A 106 -7.76 0.23 4.57
CA GLN A 106 -9.12 -0.29 4.44
C GLN A 106 -10.08 0.85 4.15
N ALA A 107 -11.25 0.53 3.60
CA ALA A 107 -12.36 1.47 3.63
C ALA A 107 -12.69 1.79 5.10
N GLU A 108 -12.88 3.06 5.44
CA GLU A 108 -13.43 3.43 6.75
C GLU A 108 -14.73 2.67 6.93
N ARG A 109 -14.84 1.91 8.03
CA ARG A 109 -16.15 1.48 8.47
C ARG A 109 -16.87 2.74 8.90
N GLY A 110 -17.68 3.30 8.00
CA GLY A 110 -18.73 4.21 8.41
C GLY A 110 -19.43 3.54 9.58
N ASN A 111 -19.61 4.29 10.68
CA ASN A 111 -20.39 3.85 11.82
C ASN A 111 -21.75 3.37 11.27
N MET A 112 -21.89 2.08 10.95
CA MET A 112 -23.18 1.43 10.87
C MET A 112 -23.64 1.39 12.33
N LEU A 113 -24.16 2.54 12.76
CA LEU A 113 -25.14 2.57 13.82
C LEU A 113 -26.30 1.73 13.28
N ALA A 114 -26.28 0.44 13.63
CA ALA A 114 -27.46 -0.38 13.66
C ALA A 114 -28.41 0.14 14.75
#